data_AF-A0A0S8JMV7-F1
#
_entry.id   AF-A0A0S8JMV7-F1
#
_cell.length_a   1.000
_cell.length_b   1.000
_cell.length_c   1.000
_cell.angle_alpha   90.00
_cell.angle_beta   90.00
_cell.angle_gamma   90.00
#
_symmetry.space_group_name_H-M   'P 1'
#
loop_
_entity.id
_entity.type
_entity.pdbx_description
1 polymer ?
#
loop_
_entity_poly.entity_id
_entity_poly.type
_entity_poly.pdbx_seq_one_letter_code
_entity_poly.pdbx_strand_id
1 'polypeptide(L)'
;MIDPIIERRYSDCRELMNLWRRYHDYFKIGVAGDGITPEREHEFITVKSRIAMLHDSFMESLEHDQNIGQNVLDIVKRSITLKHIHRMSTAEIKKIELEWHESYLLLNETVGMLEDKRKQFALVKPSQYYRQIYTEKALRASRDFLTGWVFKAIVAVVVLMVLIFAFIQFGAMDWLSRQPMTKRLVLRFEDLIRVVAKDYPFRTLDGLRRLDPLAPSFLSFGDMQAHKQKKYAKKVGIGRVAAAMRGSRHDFSTDLEQAPDDDFSIRCEIYNPGFQWGGTECVLWLFRLPNTRMAKAVETKYTSWLADQRQGAQIEWLAFRKANVIGVVFGGDRGGQARSWVRDQYMHVRRKG
;
A
#
# COMPACT_ATOMS: atom_id res chain seq x y z
N MET A 1 -41.59 -11.63 7.51
CA MET A 1 -41.59 -10.16 7.33
C MET A 1 -41.72 -9.94 5.84
N ILE A 2 -42.80 -9.27 5.41
CA ILE A 2 -43.04 -9.03 3.98
C ILE A 2 -42.01 -8.00 3.51
N ASP A 3 -41.40 -8.23 2.35
CA ASP A 3 -40.49 -7.27 1.75
C ASP A 3 -41.25 -5.96 1.46
N PRO A 4 -40.84 -4.81 2.05
CA PRO A 4 -41.56 -3.54 1.87
C PRO A 4 -41.58 -3.08 0.40
N ILE A 5 -40.60 -3.49 -0.41
CA ILE A 5 -40.56 -3.17 -1.84
C ILE A 5 -41.64 -3.94 -2.58
N ILE A 6 -41.79 -5.24 -2.29
CA ILE A 6 -42.82 -6.09 -2.92
C ILE A 6 -44.20 -5.66 -2.49
N GLU A 7 -44.40 -5.34 -1.20
CA GLU A 7 -45.69 -4.85 -0.71
C GLU A 7 -46.08 -3.54 -1.39
N ARG A 8 -45.14 -2.60 -1.54
CA ARG A 8 -45.36 -1.35 -2.26
C ARG A 8 -45.73 -1.59 -3.72
N ARG A 9 -44.94 -2.39 -4.44
CA ARG A 9 -45.20 -2.72 -5.86
C ARG A 9 -46.55 -3.39 -6.06
N TYR A 10 -46.91 -4.32 -5.18
CA TYR A 10 -48.21 -4.99 -5.19
C TYR A 10 -49.35 -4.00 -4.98
N SER A 11 -49.23 -3.11 -3.98
CA SER A 11 -50.22 -2.06 -3.71
C SER A 11 -50.40 -1.13 -4.91
N ASP A 12 -49.28 -0.63 -5.46
CA ASP A 12 -49.27 0.30 -6.60
C ASP A 12 -49.90 -0.35 -7.86
N CYS A 13 -49.51 -1.59 -8.19
CA CYS A 13 -50.07 -2.32 -9.34
C CYS A 13 -51.55 -2.64 -9.15
N ARG A 14 -51.98 -2.97 -7.93
CA ARG A 14 -53.39 -3.24 -7.62
C ARG A 14 -54.24 -1.97 -7.72
N GLU A 15 -53.71 -0.83 -7.27
CA GLU A 15 -54.36 0.47 -7.46
C GLU A 15 -54.45 0.82 -8.95
N LEU A 16 -53.36 0.66 -9.70
CA LEU A 16 -53.32 0.89 -11.15
C LEU A 16 -54.34 0.02 -11.88
N MET A 17 -54.47 -1.26 -11.56
CA MET A 17 -55.47 -2.15 -12.16
C MET A 17 -56.90 -1.65 -11.94
N ASN A 18 -57.22 -1.16 -10.73
CA ASN A 18 -58.54 -0.60 -10.45
C ASN A 18 -58.79 0.70 -11.23
N LEU A 19 -57.79 1.57 -11.34
CA LEU A 19 -57.85 2.79 -12.15
C LEU A 19 -57.98 2.46 -13.64
N TRP A 20 -57.32 1.40 -14.12
CA TRP A 20 -57.38 0.97 -15.52
C TRP A 20 -58.78 0.48 -15.91
N ARG A 21 -59.50 -0.16 -14.99
CA ARG A 21 -60.94 -0.49 -15.16
C ARG A 21 -61.80 0.77 -15.20
N ARG A 22 -61.61 1.69 -14.26
CA ARG A 22 -62.36 2.98 -14.25
C ARG A 22 -62.12 3.80 -15.50
N TYR A 23 -60.87 3.83 -15.98
CA TYR A 23 -60.51 4.48 -17.24
C TYR A 23 -61.32 3.91 -18.40
N HIS A 24 -61.48 2.59 -18.47
CA HIS A 24 -62.28 1.94 -19.50
C HIS A 24 -63.77 2.26 -19.40
N ASP A 25 -64.32 2.37 -18.18
CA ASP A 25 -65.71 2.78 -17.99
C ASP A 25 -65.95 4.20 -18.54
N TYR A 26 -65.03 5.13 -18.25
CA TYR A 26 -65.04 6.47 -18.85
C TYR A 26 -64.82 6.46 -20.36
N PHE A 27 -63.93 5.61 -20.86
CA PHE A 27 -63.69 5.44 -22.29
C PHE A 27 -64.98 5.02 -23.00
N LYS A 28 -65.75 4.07 -22.44
CA LYS A 28 -67.06 3.66 -22.96
C LYS A 28 -68.08 4.80 -22.99
N ILE A 29 -68.11 5.64 -21.95
CA ILE A 29 -68.94 6.87 -21.93
C ILE A 29 -68.52 7.82 -23.06
N GLY A 30 -67.21 8.03 -23.25
CA GLY A 30 -66.67 8.84 -24.33
C GLY A 30 -67.02 8.29 -25.72
N VAL A 31 -66.95 6.98 -25.92
CA VAL A 31 -67.33 6.32 -27.18
C VAL A 31 -68.82 6.47 -27.47
N ALA A 32 -69.68 6.27 -26.46
CA ALA A 32 -71.12 6.42 -26.61
C ALA A 32 -71.52 7.88 -26.93
N GLY A 33 -70.78 8.87 -26.42
CA GLY A 33 -71.09 10.30 -26.57
C GLY A 33 -72.17 10.80 -25.60
N ASP A 34 -72.91 9.90 -24.98
CA ASP A 34 -73.98 10.22 -24.04
C ASP A 34 -73.45 10.40 -22.61
N GLY A 35 -73.90 11.47 -21.93
CA GLY A 35 -73.55 11.72 -20.54
C GLY A 35 -72.12 12.25 -20.33
N ILE A 36 -71.55 12.95 -21.31
CA ILE A 36 -70.32 13.72 -21.13
C ILE A 36 -70.67 15.01 -20.36
N THR A 37 -70.44 14.99 -19.04
CA THR A 37 -70.58 16.18 -18.18
C THR A 37 -69.20 16.74 -17.80
N PRO A 38 -69.09 18.04 -17.45
CA PRO A 38 -67.82 18.62 -16.99
C PRO A 38 -67.20 17.89 -15.79
N GLU A 39 -68.03 17.35 -14.90
CA GLU A 39 -67.61 16.61 -13.71
C GLU A 39 -66.94 15.29 -14.10
N ARG A 40 -67.56 14.52 -15.00
CA ARG A 40 -67.00 13.27 -15.52
C ARG A 40 -65.72 13.48 -16.32
N GLU A 41 -65.64 14.59 -17.06
CA GLU A 41 -64.42 14.99 -17.76
C GLU A 41 -63.27 15.26 -16.76
N HIS A 42 -63.56 15.97 -15.67
CA HIS A 42 -62.57 16.19 -14.61
C HIS A 42 -62.14 14.89 -13.93
N GLU A 43 -63.09 13.99 -13.62
CA GLU A 43 -62.80 12.67 -13.06
C GLU A 43 -61.94 11.81 -14.01
N PHE A 44 -62.24 11.84 -15.31
CA PHE A 44 -61.46 11.15 -16.33
C PHE A 44 -60.01 11.65 -16.36
N ILE A 45 -59.80 12.97 -16.38
CA ILE A 45 -58.46 13.57 -16.33
C ILE A 45 -57.73 13.17 -15.04
N THR A 46 -58.42 13.16 -13.90
CA THR A 46 -57.87 12.74 -12.61
C THR A 46 -57.40 11.28 -12.64
N VAL A 47 -58.23 10.38 -13.19
CA VAL A 47 -57.89 8.96 -13.36
C VAL A 47 -56.66 8.80 -14.25
N LYS A 48 -56.59 9.52 -15.37
CA LYS A 48 -55.43 9.49 -16.28
C LYS A 48 -54.15 9.95 -15.59
N SER A 49 -54.18 11.07 -14.86
CA SER A 49 -53.02 11.58 -14.15
C SER A 49 -52.53 10.57 -13.11
N ARG A 50 -53.45 9.91 -12.39
CA ARG A 50 -53.07 8.88 -11.40
C ARG A 50 -52.49 7.64 -12.07
N ILE A 51 -53.02 7.20 -13.22
CA ILE A 51 -52.45 6.12 -14.02
C ILE A 51 -51.01 6.45 -14.43
N ALA A 52 -50.77 7.66 -14.95
CA ALA A 52 -49.44 8.09 -15.36
C ALA A 52 -48.44 8.09 -14.20
N MET A 53 -48.85 8.49 -12.99
CA MET A 53 -47.99 8.46 -11.80
C MET A 53 -47.62 7.04 -11.34
N LEU A 54 -48.52 6.07 -11.52
CA LEU A 54 -48.29 4.67 -11.12
C LEU A 54 -47.60 3.84 -12.21
N HIS A 55 -47.50 4.38 -13.43
CA HIS A 55 -46.92 3.68 -14.58
C HIS A 55 -45.46 3.29 -14.35
N ASP A 56 -44.64 4.15 -13.74
CA ASP A 56 -43.24 3.84 -13.44
C ASP A 56 -43.11 2.62 -12.50
N SER A 57 -43.93 2.56 -11.44
CA SER A 57 -43.95 1.43 -10.49
C SER A 57 -44.39 0.12 -11.15
N PHE A 58 -45.33 0.22 -12.11
CA PHE A 58 -45.74 -0.91 -12.94
C PHE A 58 -44.61 -1.38 -13.86
N MET A 59 -43.94 -0.47 -14.57
CA MET A 59 -42.81 -0.80 -15.44
C MET A 59 -41.64 -1.43 -14.67
N GLU A 60 -41.37 -0.98 -13.44
CA GLU A 60 -40.38 -1.60 -12.55
C GLU A 60 -40.75 -3.01 -12.08
N SER A 61 -42.04 -3.34 -12.11
CA SER A 61 -42.58 -4.62 -11.64
C SER A 61 -42.67 -5.68 -12.74
N LEU A 62 -42.55 -5.29 -14.02
CA LEU A 62 -42.58 -6.20 -15.16
C LEU A 62 -41.28 -7.00 -15.31
N GLU A 63 -41.40 -8.32 -15.39
CA GLU A 63 -40.28 -9.21 -15.74
C GLU A 63 -40.14 -9.40 -17.27
N HIS A 64 -41.25 -9.31 -18.00
CA HIS A 64 -41.33 -9.47 -19.45
C HIS A 64 -42.33 -8.46 -20.05
N ASP A 65 -42.40 -8.41 -21.38
CA ASP A 65 -43.40 -7.63 -22.15
C ASP A 65 -43.47 -6.13 -21.85
N GLN A 66 -42.31 -5.52 -21.63
CA GLN A 66 -42.18 -4.08 -21.40
C GLN A 66 -42.82 -3.22 -22.51
N ASN A 67 -42.84 -3.72 -23.75
CA ASN A 67 -43.49 -3.04 -24.88
C ASN A 67 -45.00 -2.89 -24.66
N ILE A 68 -45.68 -3.93 -24.16
CA ILE A 68 -47.11 -3.88 -23.83
C ILE A 68 -47.30 -2.94 -22.62
N GLY A 69 -46.38 -2.96 -21.65
CA GLY A 69 -46.41 -2.02 -20.54
C GLY A 69 -46.33 -0.54 -20.96
N GLN A 70 -45.54 -0.22 -21.98
CA GLN A 70 -45.44 1.13 -22.54
C GLN A 70 -46.76 1.58 -23.21
N ASN A 71 -47.50 0.66 -23.82
CA ASN A 71 -48.78 0.96 -24.47
C ASN A 71 -49.81 1.59 -23.52
N VAL A 72 -49.79 1.26 -22.22
CA VAL A 72 -50.66 1.87 -21.20
C VAL A 72 -50.60 3.39 -21.27
N LEU A 73 -49.39 3.95 -21.31
CA LEU A 73 -49.19 5.39 -21.27
C LEU A 73 -49.48 6.03 -22.63
N ASP A 74 -49.25 5.33 -23.73
CA ASP A 74 -49.59 5.79 -25.08
C ASP A 74 -51.11 5.81 -25.34
N ILE A 75 -51.85 4.86 -24.76
CA ILE A 75 -53.33 4.90 -24.73
C ILE A 75 -53.81 6.16 -24.01
N VAL A 76 -53.32 6.38 -22.78
CA VAL A 76 -53.69 7.54 -21.95
C VAL A 76 -53.36 8.87 -22.63
N LYS A 77 -52.22 8.94 -23.34
CA LYS A 77 -51.83 10.14 -24.12
C LYS A 77 -52.78 10.42 -25.28
N ARG A 78 -53.18 9.38 -26.03
CA ARG A 78 -54.10 9.53 -27.18
C ARG A 78 -55.50 9.97 -26.76
N SER A 79 -55.97 9.52 -25.60
CA SER A 79 -57.31 9.85 -25.10
C SER A 79 -57.36 11.19 -24.37
N ILE A 80 -57.18 12.33 -25.06
CA ILE A 80 -57.05 13.66 -24.43
C ILE A 80 -58.23 14.00 -23.52
N THR A 81 -59.46 13.97 -24.05
CA THR A 81 -60.72 14.27 -23.34
C THR A 81 -61.82 13.29 -23.75
N LEU A 82 -62.93 13.21 -22.99
CA LEU A 82 -64.09 12.38 -23.37
C LEU A 82 -64.69 12.84 -24.70
N LYS A 83 -64.77 14.16 -24.92
CA LYS A 83 -65.20 14.74 -26.21
C LYS A 83 -64.27 14.37 -27.37
N HIS A 84 -62.97 14.23 -27.12
CA HIS A 84 -62.02 13.81 -28.13
C HIS A 84 -62.24 12.34 -28.51
N ILE A 85 -62.45 11.46 -27.52
CA ILE A 85 -62.75 10.04 -27.75
C ILE A 85 -64.00 9.88 -28.63
N HIS A 86 -65.06 10.64 -28.37
CA HIS A 86 -66.29 10.59 -29.17
C HIS A 86 -66.07 10.92 -30.65
N ARG A 87 -65.07 11.75 -30.95
CA ARG A 87 -64.74 12.19 -32.32
C ARG A 87 -63.71 11.30 -33.01
N MET A 88 -63.15 10.30 -32.32
CA MET A 88 -62.19 9.37 -32.91
C MET A 88 -62.86 8.47 -33.96
N SER A 89 -62.07 7.98 -34.91
CA SER A 89 -62.57 7.01 -35.87
C SER A 89 -62.89 5.68 -35.17
N THR A 90 -63.86 4.94 -35.71
CA THR A 90 -64.22 3.60 -35.19
C THR A 90 -63.03 2.63 -35.22
N ALA A 91 -62.11 2.81 -36.17
CA ALA A 91 -60.87 2.03 -36.25
C ALA A 91 -59.92 2.35 -35.08
N GLU A 92 -59.73 3.62 -34.74
CA GLU A 92 -58.91 4.03 -33.59
C GLU A 92 -59.50 3.58 -32.27
N ILE A 93 -60.83 3.68 -32.12
CA ILE A 93 -61.54 3.21 -30.92
C ILE A 93 -61.29 1.71 -30.70
N LYS A 94 -61.49 0.89 -31.75
CA LYS A 94 -61.21 -0.56 -31.69
C LYS A 94 -59.75 -0.86 -31.39
N LYS A 95 -58.82 -0.10 -31.97
CA LYS A 95 -57.39 -0.25 -31.69
C LYS A 95 -57.07 0.02 -30.22
N ILE A 96 -57.58 1.12 -29.66
CA ILE A 96 -57.39 1.45 -28.25
C ILE A 96 -58.01 0.39 -27.34
N GLU A 97 -59.18 -0.14 -27.69
CA GLU A 97 -59.85 -1.19 -26.92
C GLU A 97 -59.04 -2.49 -26.88
N LEU A 98 -58.44 -2.89 -28.01
CA LEU A 98 -57.55 -4.05 -28.08
C LEU A 98 -56.28 -3.84 -27.24
N GLU A 99 -55.58 -2.71 -27.42
CA GLU A 99 -54.36 -2.39 -26.66
C GLU A 99 -54.66 -2.25 -25.15
N TRP A 100 -55.83 -1.73 -24.80
CA TRP A 100 -56.31 -1.66 -23.41
C TRP A 100 -56.48 -3.05 -22.81
N HIS A 101 -57.09 -3.98 -23.57
CA HIS A 101 -57.32 -5.35 -23.14
C HIS A 101 -55.99 -6.11 -22.94
N GLU A 102 -55.05 -5.99 -23.88
CA GLU A 102 -53.71 -6.56 -23.76
C GLU A 102 -52.99 -6.06 -22.50
N SER A 103 -53.00 -4.74 -22.29
CA SER A 103 -52.41 -4.12 -21.09
C SER A 103 -53.11 -4.56 -19.81
N TYR A 104 -54.43 -4.78 -19.85
CA TYR A 104 -55.20 -5.26 -18.72
C TYR A 104 -54.83 -6.71 -18.35
N LEU A 105 -54.63 -7.59 -19.34
CA LEU A 105 -54.17 -8.96 -19.09
C LEU A 105 -52.78 -8.97 -18.44
N LEU A 106 -51.84 -8.19 -18.98
CA LEU A 106 -50.50 -8.05 -18.41
C LEU A 106 -50.52 -7.51 -16.97
N LEU A 107 -51.37 -6.52 -16.68
CA LEU A 107 -51.56 -5.99 -15.33
C LEU A 107 -52.08 -7.06 -14.36
N ASN A 108 -53.06 -7.88 -14.77
CA ASN A 108 -53.57 -8.96 -13.91
C ASN A 108 -52.51 -10.03 -13.63
N GLU A 109 -51.75 -10.42 -14.67
CA GLU A 109 -50.64 -11.36 -14.51
C GLU A 109 -49.58 -10.82 -13.55
N THR A 110 -49.19 -9.56 -13.72
CA THR A 110 -48.20 -8.89 -12.86
C THR A 110 -48.67 -8.83 -11.41
N VAL A 111 -49.94 -8.47 -11.17
CA VAL A 111 -50.53 -8.46 -9.82
C VAL A 111 -50.54 -9.86 -9.22
N GLY A 112 -50.91 -10.89 -10.00
CA GLY A 112 -50.90 -12.28 -9.56
C GLY A 112 -49.49 -12.75 -9.17
N MET A 113 -48.50 -12.47 -10.02
CA MET A 113 -47.09 -12.80 -9.76
C MET A 113 -46.57 -12.13 -8.48
N LEU A 114 -46.87 -10.83 -8.27
CA LEU A 114 -46.48 -10.12 -7.06
C LEU A 114 -47.19 -10.68 -5.81
N GLU A 115 -48.44 -11.10 -5.93
CA GLU A 115 -49.17 -11.76 -4.85
C GLU A 115 -48.53 -13.10 -4.46
N ASP A 116 -48.13 -13.89 -5.45
CA ASP A 116 -47.48 -15.18 -5.23
C ASP A 116 -46.10 -15.00 -4.59
N LYS A 117 -45.30 -14.04 -5.07
CA LYS A 117 -44.04 -13.66 -4.40
C LYS A 117 -44.27 -13.25 -2.96
N ARG A 118 -45.28 -12.40 -2.71
CA ARG A 118 -45.66 -11.98 -1.35
C ARG A 118 -46.00 -13.18 -0.47
N LYS A 119 -46.77 -14.15 -0.96
CA LYS A 119 -47.10 -15.39 -0.24
C LYS A 119 -45.86 -16.25 0.02
N GLN A 120 -44.96 -16.39 -0.95
CA GLN A 120 -43.70 -17.11 -0.77
C GLN A 120 -42.84 -16.47 0.32
N PHE A 121 -42.68 -15.14 0.32
CA PHE A 121 -41.94 -14.42 1.35
C PHE A 121 -42.60 -14.48 2.74
N ALA A 122 -43.93 -14.60 2.80
CA ALA A 122 -44.64 -14.80 4.06
C ALA A 122 -44.32 -16.18 4.68
N LEU A 123 -44.05 -17.20 3.86
CA LEU A 123 -43.73 -18.56 4.30
C LEU A 123 -42.26 -18.73 4.73
N VAL A 124 -41.33 -17.94 4.17
CA VAL A 124 -39.90 -18.06 4.49
C VAL A 124 -39.59 -17.46 5.86
N LYS A 125 -39.01 -18.27 6.75
CA LYS A 125 -38.52 -17.79 8.07
C LYS A 125 -37.45 -16.72 7.85
N PRO A 126 -37.55 -15.53 8.50
CA PRO A 126 -36.64 -14.41 8.28
C PRO A 126 -35.15 -14.76 8.38
N SER A 127 -34.80 -15.68 9.29
CA SER A 127 -33.42 -16.14 9.50
C SER A 127 -32.77 -16.78 8.26
N GLN A 128 -33.54 -17.44 7.39
CA GLN A 128 -33.01 -18.12 6.20
C GLN A 128 -32.74 -17.14 5.06
N TYR A 129 -33.60 -16.13 4.89
CA TYR A 129 -33.47 -15.09 3.86
C TYR A 129 -32.20 -14.26 4.04
N TYR A 130 -31.96 -13.74 5.26
CA TYR A 130 -30.75 -12.96 5.52
C TYR A 130 -29.49 -13.79 5.28
N ARG A 131 -29.49 -15.07 5.70
CA ARG A 131 -28.34 -15.95 5.51
C ARG A 131 -27.99 -16.12 4.03
N GLN A 132 -28.98 -16.31 3.16
CA GLN A 132 -28.78 -16.41 1.71
C GLN A 132 -28.21 -15.11 1.10
N ILE A 133 -28.77 -13.95 1.47
CA ILE A 133 -28.27 -12.66 0.98
C ILE A 133 -26.82 -12.43 1.41
N TYR A 134 -26.48 -12.69 2.67
CA TYR A 134 -25.12 -12.53 3.15
C TYR A 134 -24.16 -13.50 2.47
N THR A 135 -24.56 -14.76 2.24
CA THR A 135 -23.73 -15.73 1.53
C THR A 135 -23.50 -15.34 0.07
N GLU A 136 -24.52 -14.86 -0.64
CA GLU A 136 -24.36 -14.43 -2.03
C GLU A 136 -23.48 -13.18 -2.16
N LYS A 137 -23.69 -12.19 -1.28
CA LYS A 137 -22.86 -10.98 -1.26
C LYS A 137 -21.41 -11.30 -0.92
N ALA A 138 -21.17 -12.19 0.06
CA ALA A 138 -19.83 -12.63 0.41
C ALA A 138 -19.16 -13.40 -0.75
N LEU A 139 -19.90 -14.29 -1.42
CA LEU A 139 -19.37 -15.04 -2.57
C LEU A 139 -19.03 -14.12 -3.74
N ARG A 140 -19.91 -13.17 -4.11
CA ARG A 140 -19.62 -12.19 -5.16
C ARG A 140 -18.41 -11.33 -4.81
N ALA A 141 -18.38 -10.75 -3.60
CA ALA A 141 -17.25 -9.94 -3.14
C ALA A 141 -15.92 -10.72 -3.13
N SER A 142 -15.94 -11.99 -2.71
CA SER A 142 -14.75 -12.84 -2.72
C SER A 142 -14.26 -13.15 -4.14
N ARG A 143 -15.18 -13.41 -5.08
CA ARG A 143 -14.85 -13.66 -6.48
C ARG A 143 -14.27 -12.41 -7.12
N ASP A 144 -14.91 -11.26 -6.93
CA ASP A 144 -14.46 -9.98 -7.47
C ASP A 144 -13.08 -9.61 -6.92
N PHE A 145 -12.85 -9.84 -5.62
CA PHE A 145 -11.55 -9.65 -4.99
C PHE A 145 -10.46 -10.55 -5.61
N LEU A 146 -10.71 -11.85 -5.76
CA LEU A 146 -9.74 -12.80 -6.33
C LEU A 146 -9.43 -12.53 -7.81
N THR A 147 -10.42 -12.05 -8.58
CA THR A 147 -10.20 -11.66 -9.98
C THR A 147 -9.59 -10.26 -10.13
N GLY A 148 -9.65 -9.46 -9.07
CA GLY A 148 -9.22 -8.08 -9.05
C GLY A 148 -7.73 -7.91 -9.35
N TRP A 149 -7.40 -6.81 -10.02
CA TRP A 149 -6.01 -6.46 -10.33
C TRP A 149 -5.16 -6.30 -9.06
N VAL A 150 -5.75 -5.81 -7.96
CA VAL A 150 -5.09 -5.65 -6.66
C VAL A 150 -4.62 -6.99 -6.09
N PHE A 151 -5.44 -8.04 -6.14
CA PHE A 151 -5.05 -9.37 -5.67
C PHE A 151 -3.88 -9.92 -6.48
N LYS A 152 -3.92 -9.80 -7.81
CA LYS A 152 -2.81 -10.18 -8.69
C LYS A 152 -1.52 -9.42 -8.37
N ALA A 153 -1.61 -8.13 -8.06
CA ALA A 153 -0.47 -7.31 -7.65
C ALA A 153 0.15 -7.82 -6.33
N ILE A 154 -0.69 -8.14 -5.33
CA ILE A 154 -0.22 -8.70 -4.05
C ILE A 154 0.49 -10.03 -4.28
N VAL A 155 -0.11 -10.94 -5.06
CA VAL A 155 0.49 -12.25 -5.38
C VAL A 155 1.85 -12.07 -6.09
N ALA A 156 1.93 -11.16 -7.07
CA ALA A 156 3.18 -10.87 -7.78
C ALA A 156 4.28 -10.34 -6.84
N VAL A 157 3.93 -9.46 -5.90
CA VAL A 157 4.86 -8.94 -4.90
C VAL A 157 5.34 -10.05 -3.95
N VAL A 158 4.45 -10.94 -3.51
CA VAL A 158 4.83 -12.09 -2.66
C VAL A 158 5.77 -13.03 -3.41
N VAL A 159 5.47 -13.39 -4.66
CA VAL A 159 6.34 -14.23 -5.49
C VAL A 159 7.71 -13.57 -5.68
N LEU A 160 7.75 -12.26 -5.97
CA LEU A 160 8.99 -11.51 -6.10
C LEU A 160 9.81 -11.53 -4.80
N MET A 161 9.17 -11.36 -3.64
CA MET A 161 9.85 -11.46 -2.34
C MET A 161 10.44 -12.85 -2.11
N VAL A 162 9.72 -13.92 -2.44
CA VAL A 162 10.23 -15.30 -2.31
C VAL A 162 11.42 -15.53 -3.24
N LEU A 163 11.37 -15.04 -4.48
CA LEU A 163 12.48 -15.14 -5.42
C LEU A 163 13.71 -14.35 -4.95
N ILE A 164 13.53 -13.13 -4.44
CA ILE A 164 14.62 -12.33 -3.86
C ILE A 164 15.22 -13.05 -2.65
N PHE A 165 14.39 -13.62 -1.78
CA PHE A 165 14.85 -14.36 -0.62
C PHE A 165 15.64 -15.60 -1.01
N ALA A 166 15.15 -16.40 -1.96
CA ALA A 166 15.87 -17.55 -2.49
C ALA A 166 17.21 -17.12 -3.12
N PHE A 167 17.21 -16.04 -3.90
CA PHE A 167 18.42 -15.48 -4.52
C PHE A 167 19.48 -15.08 -3.49
N ILE A 168 19.07 -14.50 -2.36
CA ILE A 168 19.97 -14.17 -1.25
C ILE A 168 20.50 -15.46 -0.60
N GLN A 169 19.65 -16.44 -0.36
CA GLN A 169 20.00 -17.67 0.36
C GLN A 169 20.99 -18.56 -0.39
N PHE A 170 20.96 -18.55 -1.73
CA PHE A 170 21.89 -19.35 -2.55
C PHE A 170 23.26 -18.68 -2.80
N GLY A 171 23.62 -17.64 -2.03
CA GLY A 171 24.95 -17.01 -2.14
C GLY A 171 25.15 -16.24 -3.44
N ALA A 172 24.09 -15.96 -4.21
CA ALA A 172 24.19 -15.22 -5.46
C ALA A 172 24.70 -13.78 -5.24
N MET A 173 24.44 -13.20 -4.05
CA MET A 173 25.01 -11.92 -3.64
C MET A 173 26.54 -11.99 -3.48
N ASP A 174 27.07 -13.09 -2.96
CA ASP A 174 28.51 -13.30 -2.84
C ASP A 174 29.14 -13.42 -4.23
N TRP A 175 28.51 -14.19 -5.11
CA TRP A 175 28.93 -14.33 -6.51
C TRP A 175 28.90 -12.98 -7.26
N LEU A 176 27.81 -12.21 -7.16
CA LEU A 176 27.69 -10.89 -7.78
C LEU A 176 28.70 -9.88 -7.23
N SER A 177 29.08 -10.00 -5.96
CA SER A 177 30.07 -9.09 -5.35
C SER A 177 31.49 -9.29 -5.89
N ARG A 178 31.80 -10.51 -6.38
CA ARG A 178 33.11 -10.84 -6.98
C ARG A 178 33.26 -10.31 -8.40
N GLN A 179 32.15 -10.13 -9.13
CA GLN A 179 32.19 -9.65 -10.51
C GLN A 179 32.38 -8.11 -10.54
N PRO A 180 33.38 -7.59 -11.29
CA PRO A 180 33.76 -6.17 -11.24
C PRO A 180 32.67 -5.22 -11.73
N MET A 181 31.86 -5.65 -12.70
CA MET A 181 30.77 -4.84 -13.26
C MET A 181 29.61 -4.66 -12.27
N THR A 182 29.29 -5.70 -11.49
CA THR A 182 28.17 -5.70 -10.54
C THR A 182 28.56 -5.24 -9.14
N LYS A 183 29.85 -5.26 -8.80
CA LYS A 183 30.37 -4.81 -7.49
C LYS A 183 29.82 -3.44 -7.06
N ARG A 184 29.76 -2.46 -7.99
CA ARG A 184 29.21 -1.12 -7.69
C ARG A 184 27.71 -1.14 -7.37
N LEU A 185 26.93 -1.97 -8.09
CA LEU A 185 25.50 -2.11 -7.86
C LEU A 185 25.22 -2.82 -6.54
N VAL A 186 25.96 -3.91 -6.24
CA VAL A 186 25.87 -4.63 -4.98
C VAL A 186 26.16 -3.71 -3.80
N LEU A 187 27.24 -2.93 -3.85
CA LEU A 187 27.56 -1.99 -2.76
C LEU A 187 26.47 -0.94 -2.53
N ARG A 188 25.86 -0.40 -3.60
CA ARG A 188 24.71 0.53 -3.47
C ARG A 188 23.49 -0.14 -2.87
N PHE A 189 23.21 -1.39 -3.24
CA PHE A 189 22.11 -2.16 -2.69
C PHE A 189 22.34 -2.46 -1.20
N GLU A 190 23.56 -2.82 -0.80
CA GLU A 190 23.91 -2.98 0.62
C GLU A 190 23.75 -1.68 1.41
N ASP A 191 24.12 -0.53 0.83
CA ASP A 191 23.87 0.77 1.45
C ASP A 191 22.38 1.02 1.67
N LEU A 192 21.52 0.63 0.72
CA LEU A 192 20.06 0.69 0.86
C LEU A 192 19.56 -0.25 1.97
N ILE A 193 20.05 -1.48 2.03
CA ILE A 193 19.72 -2.43 3.10
C ILE A 193 20.11 -1.84 4.45
N ARG A 194 21.29 -1.21 4.57
CA ARG A 194 21.75 -0.58 5.83
C ARG A 194 20.84 0.55 6.33
N VAL A 195 20.06 1.19 5.45
CA VAL A 195 19.04 2.18 5.86
C VAL A 195 17.93 1.50 6.66
N VAL A 196 17.53 0.29 6.27
CA VAL A 196 16.45 -0.48 6.91
C VAL A 196 17.00 -1.32 8.08
N ALA A 197 18.15 -1.97 7.88
CA ALA A 197 18.82 -2.84 8.84
C ALA A 197 20.18 -2.23 9.24
N LYS A 198 20.17 -1.35 10.25
CA LYS A 198 21.34 -0.58 10.69
C LYS A 198 22.58 -1.41 11.06
N ASP A 199 22.40 -2.66 11.47
CA ASP A 199 23.47 -3.59 11.87
C ASP A 199 23.94 -4.54 10.75
N TYR A 200 23.52 -4.30 9.51
CA TYR A 200 23.95 -5.11 8.35
C TYR A 200 25.47 -4.97 8.12
N PRO A 201 26.24 -6.08 8.06
CA PRO A 201 27.70 -6.04 8.06
C PRO A 201 28.28 -5.42 6.78
N PHE A 202 29.45 -4.79 6.94
CA PHE A 202 30.30 -4.35 5.85
C PHE A 202 31.13 -5.52 5.34
N ARG A 203 31.10 -5.76 4.02
CA ARG A 203 31.96 -6.72 3.34
C ARG A 203 33.40 -6.21 3.20
N THR A 204 33.56 -4.90 2.98
CA THR A 204 34.86 -4.27 2.84
C THR A 204 34.87 -2.91 3.54
N LEU A 205 36.04 -2.48 3.99
CA LEU A 205 36.20 -1.13 4.55
C LEU A 205 36.04 -0.03 3.49
N ASP A 206 36.09 -0.36 2.20
CA ASP A 206 35.80 0.59 1.11
C ASP A 206 34.34 1.05 1.09
N GLY A 207 33.42 0.23 1.61
CA GLY A 207 32.01 0.59 1.76
C GLY A 207 31.77 1.59 2.89
N LEU A 208 32.75 1.79 3.78
CA LEU A 208 32.64 2.74 4.89
C LEU A 208 32.90 4.17 4.39
N ARG A 209 31.89 4.78 3.76
CA ARG A 209 31.97 6.16 3.26
C ARG A 209 31.88 7.18 4.40
N ARG A 210 32.67 8.25 4.29
CA ARG A 210 32.62 9.44 5.16
C ARG A 210 31.49 10.38 4.73
N LEU A 211 31.01 11.23 5.64
CA LEU A 211 30.10 12.32 5.28
C LEU A 211 30.84 13.43 4.51
N ASP A 212 32.02 13.84 4.98
CA ASP A 212 32.83 14.87 4.35
C ASP A 212 34.07 14.28 3.65
N PRO A 213 34.25 14.52 2.34
CA PRO A 213 35.43 14.11 1.59
C PRO A 213 36.59 15.08 1.84
N LEU A 214 36.95 15.35 3.10
CA LEU A 214 38.27 15.92 3.36
C LEU A 214 39.31 14.88 2.98
N ALA A 215 40.21 15.26 2.08
CA ALA A 215 41.27 14.39 1.58
C ALA A 215 42.03 13.83 2.78
N PRO A 216 42.04 12.50 2.98
CA PRO A 216 42.91 11.91 3.98
C PRO A 216 44.33 12.19 3.53
N SER A 217 45.22 12.59 4.45
CA SER A 217 46.64 12.33 4.27
C SER A 217 46.84 10.82 4.34
N PHE A 218 46.49 10.10 3.27
CA PHE A 218 46.43 8.64 3.26
C PHE A 218 47.82 8.01 3.47
N LEU A 219 47.86 6.95 4.26
CA LEU A 219 48.90 5.90 4.24
C LEU A 219 48.12 4.58 4.19
N SER A 220 48.03 3.92 3.03
CA SER A 220 47.51 2.55 2.99
C SER A 220 48.62 1.57 3.40
N PHE A 221 48.25 0.50 4.10
CA PHE A 221 49.09 -0.68 4.26
C PHE A 221 48.58 -1.73 3.26
N GLY A 222 49.45 -2.13 2.33
CA GLY A 222 49.17 -2.91 1.11
C GLY A 222 48.74 -1.99 -0.05
N ASP A 223 49.47 -1.75 -1.13
CA ASP A 223 50.67 -2.36 -1.69
C ASP A 223 51.88 -1.40 -1.66
N MET A 224 53.07 -1.97 -1.42
CA MET A 224 54.31 -1.32 -1.81
C MET A 224 54.35 -1.29 -3.35
N GLN A 225 53.96 -0.20 -4.00
CA GLN A 225 54.71 0.46 -5.08
C GLN A 225 53.97 1.72 -5.58
N ALA A 226 54.69 2.84 -5.54
CA ALA A 226 54.57 4.03 -6.36
C ALA A 226 53.27 4.86 -6.34
N HIS A 227 53.23 5.87 -5.44
CA HIS A 227 53.11 7.28 -5.87
C HIS A 227 53.72 8.23 -4.82
N LYS A 228 54.47 9.24 -5.28
CA LYS A 228 55.31 10.15 -4.48
C LYS A 228 54.47 11.03 -3.54
N GLN A 229 54.37 10.59 -2.28
CA GLN A 229 53.94 11.39 -1.14
C GLN A 229 55.10 12.23 -0.57
N LYS A 230 54.82 13.43 -0.06
CA LYS A 230 55.73 14.10 0.88
C LYS A 230 55.92 13.17 2.10
N LYS A 231 57.17 12.75 2.35
CA LYS A 231 57.54 11.84 3.45
C LYS A 231 57.17 12.46 4.81
N TYR A 232 56.00 12.11 5.31
CA TYR A 232 55.75 12.18 6.75
C TYR A 232 56.62 11.10 7.43
N ALA A 233 57.34 11.46 8.50
CA ALA A 233 58.30 10.57 9.14
C ALA A 233 57.57 9.45 9.92
N LYS A 234 57.31 8.34 9.22
CA LYS A 234 56.66 7.08 9.66
C LYS A 234 57.07 6.58 11.06
N LYS A 235 58.25 6.95 11.56
CA LYS A 235 58.79 6.51 12.86
C LYS A 235 58.30 7.29 14.08
N VAL A 236 57.80 8.53 13.95
CA VAL A 236 57.53 9.38 15.13
C VAL A 236 56.12 9.20 15.70
N GLY A 237 55.08 9.22 14.86
CA GLY A 237 53.69 9.03 15.31
C GLY A 237 53.35 7.58 15.62
N ILE A 238 53.62 6.67 14.68
CA ILE A 238 53.42 5.22 14.87
C ILE A 238 54.34 4.68 15.96
N GLY A 239 55.58 5.18 16.06
CA GLY A 239 56.51 4.78 17.11
C GLY A 239 56.04 5.15 18.51
N ARG A 240 55.44 6.34 18.71
CA ARG A 240 54.87 6.76 20.00
C ARG A 240 53.61 5.98 20.37
N VAL A 241 52.71 5.77 19.40
CA VAL A 241 51.49 4.99 19.64
C VAL A 241 51.82 3.51 19.88
N ALA A 242 52.69 2.92 19.06
CA ALA A 242 53.13 1.53 19.24
C ALA A 242 53.99 1.35 20.51
N ALA A 243 54.79 2.34 20.92
CA ALA A 243 55.52 2.30 22.19
C ALA A 243 54.58 2.44 23.39
N ALA A 244 53.55 3.30 23.30
CA ALA A 244 52.51 3.41 24.31
C ALA A 244 51.66 2.13 24.43
N MET A 245 51.42 1.43 23.32
CA MET A 245 50.72 0.14 23.33
C MET A 245 51.61 -1.02 23.82
N ARG A 246 52.91 -1.03 23.49
CA ARG A 246 53.88 -2.07 23.92
C ARG A 246 54.11 -2.15 25.44
N GLY A 247 53.74 -1.11 26.20
CA GLY A 247 53.78 -1.13 27.67
C GLY A 247 52.55 -1.75 28.33
N SER A 248 51.50 -2.04 27.56
CA SER A 248 50.25 -2.58 28.09
C SER A 248 50.27 -4.12 28.10
N ARG A 249 49.72 -4.76 29.14
CA ARG A 249 49.66 -6.22 29.29
C ARG A 249 48.78 -6.94 28.23
N HIS A 250 48.24 -6.22 27.25
CA HIS A 250 47.35 -6.77 26.23
C HIS A 250 47.73 -6.24 24.84
N ASP A 251 48.17 -7.14 23.97
CA ASP A 251 48.50 -6.80 22.59
C ASP A 251 47.26 -6.93 21.71
N PHE A 252 46.66 -5.78 21.40
CA PHE A 252 45.50 -5.66 20.51
C PHE A 252 45.77 -6.28 19.13
N SER A 253 47.03 -6.27 18.67
CA SER A 253 47.40 -6.84 17.37
C SER A 253 47.38 -8.36 17.39
N THR A 254 47.76 -9.01 18.50
CA THR A 254 47.76 -10.47 18.61
C THR A 254 46.35 -11.07 18.62
N ASP A 255 45.39 -10.41 19.28
CA ASP A 255 43.97 -10.81 19.27
C ASP A 255 43.34 -10.67 17.87
N LEU A 256 43.92 -9.83 16.99
CA LEU A 256 43.45 -9.57 15.64
C LEU A 256 44.18 -10.41 14.57
N GLU A 257 45.45 -10.73 14.80
CA GLU A 257 46.28 -11.59 13.94
C GLU A 257 45.84 -13.06 13.97
N GLN A 258 45.08 -13.49 14.99
CA GLN A 258 44.51 -14.84 15.07
C GLN A 258 43.23 -15.02 14.22
N ALA A 259 42.72 -13.97 13.59
CA ALA A 259 41.55 -14.06 12.71
C ALA A 259 41.95 -14.62 11.33
N PRO A 260 41.16 -15.51 10.71
CA PRO A 260 41.45 -16.02 9.37
C PRO A 260 41.60 -14.88 8.36
N ASP A 261 42.67 -14.91 7.56
CA ASP A 261 43.14 -13.82 6.70
C ASP A 261 42.06 -13.22 5.76
N ASP A 262 41.08 -14.00 5.31
CA ASP A 262 40.10 -13.57 4.31
C ASP A 262 38.94 -12.72 4.88
N ASP A 263 38.64 -12.85 6.18
CA ASP A 263 37.47 -12.22 6.81
C ASP A 263 37.79 -10.99 7.66
N PHE A 264 39.07 -10.64 7.74
CA PHE A 264 39.57 -9.53 8.52
C PHE A 264 40.17 -8.45 7.62
N SER A 265 39.84 -7.19 7.87
CA SER A 265 40.54 -6.09 7.19
C SER A 265 40.83 -4.94 8.14
N ILE A 266 42.02 -4.37 8.01
CA ILE A 266 42.50 -3.22 8.79
C ILE A 266 42.72 -2.05 7.85
N ARG A 267 42.30 -0.86 8.27
CA ARG A 267 42.67 0.40 7.65
C ARG A 267 43.15 1.37 8.72
N CYS A 268 44.33 1.94 8.52
CA CYS A 268 44.86 3.01 9.35
C CYS A 268 44.79 4.32 8.57
N GLU A 269 44.30 5.37 9.22
CA GLU A 269 44.14 6.69 8.62
C GLU A 269 44.68 7.74 9.60
N ILE A 270 45.52 8.64 9.11
CA ILE A 270 46.06 9.74 9.91
C ILE A 270 45.28 10.99 9.56
N TYR A 271 44.80 11.66 10.60
CA TYR A 271 44.03 12.90 10.52
C TYR A 271 44.83 14.03 11.13
N ASN A 272 45.08 15.05 10.32
CA ASN A 272 45.51 16.34 10.81
C ASN A 272 44.32 17.29 10.68
N PRO A 273 43.59 17.61 11.78
CA PRO A 273 42.40 18.46 11.71
C PRO A 273 42.71 19.91 11.26
N GLY A 274 43.97 20.23 10.99
CA GLY A 274 44.39 21.56 10.55
C GLY A 274 44.39 22.57 11.68
N PHE A 275 44.92 23.76 11.38
CA PHE A 275 45.13 24.83 12.37
C PHE A 275 43.81 25.29 13.03
N GLN A 276 42.67 25.13 12.33
CA GLN A 276 41.34 25.58 12.78
C GLN A 276 40.87 24.95 14.10
N TRP A 277 41.39 23.77 14.48
CA TRP A 277 40.96 23.05 15.68
C TRP A 277 42.01 23.00 16.78
N GLY A 278 43.17 23.66 16.60
CA GLY A 278 44.28 23.64 17.56
C GLY A 278 44.78 22.23 17.93
N GLY A 279 44.41 21.23 17.13
CA GLY A 279 44.47 19.82 17.49
C GLY A 279 45.77 19.16 17.08
N THR A 280 46.24 18.24 17.92
CA THR A 280 47.31 17.30 17.54
C THR A 280 46.77 16.28 16.53
N GLU A 281 47.67 15.71 15.75
CA GLU A 281 47.32 14.66 14.79
C GLU A 281 46.64 13.49 15.51
N CYS A 282 45.58 12.99 14.90
CA CYS A 282 44.84 11.83 15.37
C CYS A 282 45.10 10.65 14.43
N VAL A 283 45.21 9.44 14.99
CA VAL A 283 45.33 8.21 14.21
C VAL A 283 44.06 7.40 14.40
N LEU A 284 43.35 7.13 13.32
CA LEU A 284 42.18 6.26 13.31
C LEU A 284 42.59 4.88 12.80
N TRP A 285 42.25 3.86 13.57
CA TRP A 285 42.31 2.48 13.13
C TRP A 285 40.90 1.95 12.95
N LEU A 286 40.62 1.37 11.79
CA LEU A 286 39.37 0.72 11.45
C LEU A 286 39.61 -0.78 11.29
N PHE A 287 38.81 -1.57 12.00
CA PHE A 287 38.88 -3.02 12.02
C PHE A 287 37.54 -3.57 11.54
N ARG A 288 37.51 -4.30 10.43
CA ARG A 288 36.34 -5.08 10.00
C ARG A 288 36.42 -6.47 10.60
N LEU A 289 35.40 -6.85 11.36
CA LEU A 289 35.27 -8.18 11.94
C LEU A 289 34.31 -9.04 11.11
N PRO A 290 34.35 -10.39 11.23
CA PRO A 290 33.53 -11.28 10.41
C PRO A 290 32.02 -11.03 10.55
N ASN A 291 31.57 -10.65 11.75
CA ASN A 291 30.16 -10.38 12.01
C ASN A 291 29.95 -9.33 13.11
N THR A 292 28.72 -8.80 13.17
CA THR A 292 28.31 -7.75 14.12
C THR A 292 28.38 -8.21 15.58
N ARG A 293 28.17 -9.51 15.84
CA ARG A 293 28.23 -10.09 17.21
C ARG A 293 29.65 -10.05 17.76
N MET A 294 30.64 -10.44 16.95
CA MET A 294 32.05 -10.32 17.31
C MET A 294 32.44 -8.85 17.52
N ALA A 295 31.99 -7.95 16.64
CA ALA A 295 32.26 -6.52 16.82
C ALA A 295 31.69 -5.96 18.13
N LYS A 296 30.49 -6.38 18.53
CA LYS A 296 29.92 -5.99 19.82
C LYS A 296 30.70 -6.56 21.00
N ALA A 297 31.15 -7.81 20.91
CA ALA A 297 31.96 -8.44 21.95
C ALA A 297 33.32 -7.75 22.12
N VAL A 298 33.99 -7.44 21.00
CA VAL A 298 35.26 -6.70 20.96
C VAL A 298 35.06 -5.28 21.49
N GLU A 299 34.03 -4.56 21.04
CA GLU A 299 33.67 -3.24 21.59
C GLU A 299 33.51 -3.30 23.12
N THR A 300 32.75 -4.27 23.63
CA THR A 300 32.52 -4.42 25.09
C THR A 300 33.82 -4.72 25.85
N LYS A 301 34.63 -5.68 25.37
CA LYS A 301 35.92 -6.07 25.98
C LYS A 301 36.89 -4.89 26.01
N TYR A 302 36.95 -4.13 24.92
CA TYR A 302 37.90 -3.03 24.81
C TYR A 302 37.41 -1.76 25.48
N THR A 303 36.11 -1.47 25.52
CA THR A 303 35.61 -0.32 26.28
C THR A 303 35.93 -0.45 27.78
N SER A 304 35.82 -1.65 28.36
CA SER A 304 36.22 -1.86 29.76
C SER A 304 37.73 -1.72 29.95
N TRP A 305 38.52 -2.37 29.09
CA TRP A 305 39.99 -2.27 29.16
C TRP A 305 40.50 -0.83 28.98
N LEU A 306 39.90 -0.10 28.04
CA LEU A 306 40.19 1.31 27.76
C LEU A 306 39.73 2.25 28.89
N ALA A 307 38.75 1.86 29.72
CA ALA A 307 38.39 2.63 30.90
C ALA A 307 39.46 2.52 31.98
N ASP A 308 40.04 1.33 32.16
CA ASP A 308 41.07 1.06 33.16
C ASP A 308 42.40 1.78 32.82
N GLN A 309 42.78 1.81 31.54
CA GLN A 309 44.05 2.42 31.10
C GLN A 309 44.05 3.96 31.11
N ARG A 310 42.88 4.61 31.18
CA ARG A 310 42.78 6.09 31.24
C ARG A 310 43.41 6.69 32.50
N GLN A 311 43.64 5.90 33.55
CA GLN A 311 44.13 6.40 34.83
C GLN A 311 45.64 6.72 34.85
N GLY A 312 46.40 6.45 33.78
CA GLY A 312 47.86 6.63 33.79
C GLY A 312 48.54 7.16 32.52
N ALA A 313 47.81 7.42 31.42
CA ALA A 313 48.42 7.76 30.13
C ALA A 313 48.02 9.15 29.60
N GLN A 314 48.99 9.89 29.03
CA GLN A 314 48.79 11.17 28.29
C GLN A 314 48.19 11.00 26.88
N ILE A 315 47.51 9.87 26.63
CA ILE A 315 46.93 9.57 25.33
C ILE A 315 45.46 9.29 25.52
N GLU A 316 44.64 10.16 24.94
CA GLU A 316 43.20 9.98 24.94
C GLU A 316 42.76 9.20 23.69
N TRP A 317 41.87 8.23 23.90
CA TRP A 317 41.26 7.43 22.84
C TRP A 317 39.73 7.51 22.87
N LEU A 318 39.16 7.21 21.71
CA LEU A 318 37.72 7.06 21.49
C LEU A 318 37.47 5.84 20.58
N ALA A 319 36.75 4.85 21.10
CA ALA A 319 36.28 3.71 20.32
C ALA A 319 34.84 3.93 19.85
N PHE A 320 34.50 3.41 18.68
CA PHE A 320 33.14 3.38 18.16
C PHE A 320 32.89 2.14 17.32
N ARG A 321 31.64 1.68 17.24
CA ARG A 321 31.24 0.55 16.39
C ARG A 321 30.17 0.96 15.39
N LYS A 322 30.29 0.48 14.16
CA LYS A 322 29.25 0.54 13.12
C LYS A 322 29.10 -0.83 12.48
N ALA A 323 27.99 -1.52 12.75
CA ALA A 323 27.78 -2.92 12.39
C ALA A 323 28.96 -3.81 12.85
N ASN A 324 29.66 -4.45 11.92
CA ASN A 324 30.83 -5.29 12.16
C ASN A 324 32.18 -4.54 12.12
N VAL A 325 32.17 -3.20 11.99
CA VAL A 325 33.39 -2.39 11.95
C VAL A 325 33.59 -1.69 13.29
N ILE A 326 34.82 -1.74 13.81
CA ILE A 326 35.25 -1.02 15.00
C ILE A 326 36.26 0.04 14.59
N GLY A 327 36.02 1.28 14.98
CA GLY A 327 36.97 2.37 14.87
C GLY A 327 37.58 2.72 16.22
N VAL A 328 38.89 2.89 16.27
CA VAL A 328 39.61 3.39 17.44
C VAL A 328 40.42 4.61 17.03
N VAL A 329 40.10 5.76 17.62
CA VAL A 329 40.79 7.03 17.36
C VAL A 329 41.73 7.33 18.52
N PHE A 330 43.01 7.55 18.22
CA PHE A 330 44.05 7.96 19.18
C PHE A 330 44.44 9.42 18.91
N GLY A 331 44.72 10.20 19.96
CA GLY A 331 45.32 11.53 19.83
C GLY A 331 45.79 12.09 21.18
N GLY A 332 46.53 13.19 21.17
CA GLY A 332 46.97 13.84 22.42
C GLY A 332 45.82 14.49 23.21
N ASP A 333 46.09 14.90 24.45
CA ASP A 333 45.09 15.44 25.41
C ASP A 333 44.23 16.57 24.81
N ARG A 334 44.81 17.48 24.02
CA ARG A 334 44.09 18.61 23.38
C ARG A 334 43.21 18.20 22.18
N GLY A 335 43.20 16.93 21.78
CA GLY A 335 42.52 16.42 20.59
C GLY A 335 41.06 16.00 20.75
N GLY A 336 40.40 16.29 21.88
CA GLY A 336 39.07 15.74 22.20
C GLY A 336 37.98 16.09 21.17
N GLN A 337 38.02 17.32 20.65
CA GLN A 337 37.10 17.76 19.60
C GLN A 337 37.39 17.07 18.26
N ALA A 338 38.66 16.92 17.89
CA ALA A 338 39.06 16.23 16.67
C ALA A 338 38.66 14.75 16.69
N ARG A 339 38.84 14.05 17.82
CA ARG A 339 38.39 12.65 17.99
C ARG A 339 36.88 12.52 17.84
N SER A 340 36.12 13.40 18.50
CA SER A 340 34.66 13.39 18.43
C SER A 340 34.17 13.66 17.01
N TRP A 341 34.81 14.60 16.30
CA TRP A 341 34.52 14.88 14.90
C TRP A 341 34.80 13.66 14.01
N VAL A 342 35.96 13.01 14.14
CA VAL A 342 36.29 11.79 13.37
C VAL A 342 35.26 10.70 13.60
N ARG A 343 34.85 10.45 14.85
CA ARG A 343 33.77 9.50 15.16
C ARG A 343 32.46 9.89 14.46
N ASP A 344 32.05 11.14 14.58
CA ASP A 344 30.77 11.62 14.06
C ASP A 344 30.71 11.48 12.51
N GLN A 345 31.84 11.67 11.82
CA GLN A 345 31.98 11.45 10.37
C GLN A 345 31.69 10.01 9.94
N TYR A 346 32.11 9.02 10.74
CA TYR A 346 31.90 7.61 10.45
C TYR A 346 30.54 7.08 10.92
N MET A 347 30.02 7.62 12.02
CA MET A 347 28.75 7.20 12.60
C MET A 347 27.52 7.81 11.91
N HIS A 348 27.73 8.74 10.97
CA HIS A 348 26.66 9.54 10.34
C HIS A 348 25.73 10.23 11.34
N VAL A 349 26.24 10.55 12.54
CA VAL A 349 25.46 11.27 13.54
C VAL A 349 25.44 12.73 13.12
N ARG A 350 24.41 13.12 12.37
CA ARG A 350 24.11 14.55 12.18
C ARG A 350 23.80 15.13 13.55
N ARG A 351 24.68 15.98 14.08
CA ARG A 351 24.32 16.86 15.20
C ARG A 351 23.13 17.68 14.72
N LYS A 352 21.97 17.51 15.36
CA LYS A 352 20.88 18.46 15.21
C LYS A 352 21.43 19.78 15.77
N GLY A 353 21.63 20.75 14.89
CA GLY A 353 22.09 22.09 15.23
C GLY A 353 21.09 22.83 16.08
#